data_AF-A0A532TQ32-F1
#
_entry.id   AF-A0A532TQ32-F1
#
_cell.length_a   1.000
_cell.length_b   1.000
_cell.length_c   1.000
_cell.angle_alpha   90.00
_cell.angle_beta   90.00
_cell.angle_gamma   90.00
#
_symmetry.space_group_name_H-M   'P 1'
#
loop_
_entity.id
_entity.type
_entity.pdbx_description
1 polymer ?
#
loop_
_entity_poly.entity_id
_entity_poly.type
_entity_poly.pdbx_seq_one_letter_code
_entity_poly.pdbx_strand_id
1 'polypeptide(L)'
;MGDLLAQKINISPPAARGLIKLSIKDELGPFKPYNQIDFEDLKKTFENSLKRRLIKLEVQECESILDYIIDELTLNQSLITIGGV
;
A
#
# COMPACT_ATOMS: atom_id res chain seq x y z
N MET A 1 3.24 5.41 -4.48
CA MET A 1 2.80 4.79 -3.21
C MET A 1 3.72 5.01 -2.02
N GLY A 2 4.98 4.56 -2.03
CA GLY A 2 5.85 4.69 -0.86
C GLY A 2 6.06 6.13 -0.39
N ASP A 3 6.23 7.06 -1.34
CA ASP A 3 6.43 8.48 -1.03
C ASP A 3 5.14 9.14 -0.51
N LEU A 4 3.99 8.64 -0.97
CA LEU A 4 2.66 9.11 -0.56
C LEU A 4 2.34 8.68 0.88
N LEU A 5 2.60 7.41 1.21
CA LEU A 5 2.50 6.92 2.59
C LEU A 5 3.48 7.68 3.49
N ALA A 6 4.72 7.89 3.05
CA ALA A 6 5.74 8.61 3.80
C ALA A 6 5.30 10.02 4.20
N GLN A 7 4.67 10.76 3.29
CA GLN A 7 4.11 12.08 3.56
C GLN A 7 2.97 12.02 4.58
N LYS A 8 2.06 11.04 4.45
CA LYS A 8 0.89 10.92 5.33
C LYS A 8 1.22 10.56 6.78
N ILE A 9 2.23 9.71 6.99
CA ILE A 9 2.62 9.27 8.34
C ILE A 9 3.93 9.90 8.84
N ASN A 10 4.44 10.91 8.12
CA ASN A 10 5.64 11.67 8.45
C ASN A 10 6.89 10.81 8.73
N ILE A 11 7.18 9.86 7.84
CA ILE A 11 8.40 9.04 7.89
C ILE A 11 9.22 9.18 6.62
N SER A 12 10.44 8.62 6.62
CA SER A 12 11.26 8.65 5.41
C SER A 12 10.66 7.78 4.29
N PRO A 13 10.77 8.19 3.01
CA PRO A 13 10.29 7.40 1.88
C PRO A 13 10.83 5.95 1.84
N PRO A 14 12.11 5.68 2.15
CA PRO A 14 12.60 4.30 2.26
C PRO A 14 11.89 3.47 3.33
N ALA A 15 11.58 4.06 4.50
CA ALA A 15 10.88 3.37 5.58
C ALA A 15 9.44 3.03 5.16
N ALA A 16 8.73 3.96 4.52
CA ALA A 16 7.38 3.71 4.01
C ALA A 16 7.35 2.62 2.93
N ARG A 17 8.31 2.63 2.00
CA ARG A 17 8.47 1.54 1.00
C ARG A 17 8.77 0.20 1.68
N GLY A 18 9.57 0.21 2.74
CA GLY A 18 9.84 -0.96 3.59
C GLY A 18 8.58 -1.51 4.23
N LEU A 19 7.75 -0.64 4.83
CA LEU A 19 6.47 -1.02 5.43
C LEU A 19 5.56 -1.70 4.39
N ILE A 20 5.38 -1.09 3.21
CA ILE A 20 4.57 -1.67 2.13
C ILE A 20 5.11 -3.04 1.71
N LYS A 21 6.42 -3.18 1.50
CA LYS A 21 7.03 -4.46 1.12
C LYS A 21 6.85 -5.54 2.18
N LEU A 22 6.93 -5.16 3.45
CA LEU A 22 6.70 -6.09 4.56
C LEU A 22 5.22 -6.50 4.62
N SER A 23 4.28 -5.57 4.45
CA SER A 23 2.84 -5.89 4.36
C SER A 23 2.53 -6.88 3.24
N ILE A 24 3.14 -6.68 2.06
CA ILE A 24 2.98 -7.60 0.92
C ILE A 24 3.47 -9.00 1.29
N LYS A 25 4.64 -9.10 1.94
CA LYS A 25 5.21 -10.38 2.36
C LYS A 25 4.36 -11.08 3.41
N ASP A 26 3.77 -10.33 4.34
CA ASP A 26 2.88 -10.89 5.36
C ASP A 26 1.58 -11.44 4.74
N GLU A 27 1.02 -10.76 3.74
CA GLU A 27 -0.27 -11.12 3.15
C GLU A 27 -0.14 -12.21 2.07
N LEU A 28 0.87 -12.10 1.19
CA LEU A 28 1.02 -12.93 -0.01
C LEU A 28 2.15 -13.97 0.12
N GLY A 29 2.91 -13.93 1.21
CA GLY A 29 4.09 -14.77 1.43
C GLY A 29 5.36 -14.26 0.73
N PRO A 30 6.53 -14.84 1.06
CA PRO A 30 7.82 -14.34 0.58
C PRO A 30 8.14 -14.73 -0.87
N PHE A 31 7.35 -15.61 -1.48
CA PHE A 31 7.65 -16.24 -2.78
C PHE A 31 6.85 -15.67 -3.95
N LYS A 32 5.87 -14.80 -3.72
CA LYS A 32 5.11 -14.17 -4.82
C LYS A 32 5.99 -13.09 -5.47
N PRO A 33 6.38 -13.23 -6.74
CA PRO A 33 7.16 -12.21 -7.45
C PRO A 33 6.39 -10.90 -7.54
N TYR A 34 7.07 -9.76 -7.37
CA TYR A 34 6.43 -8.44 -7.37
C TYR A 34 5.71 -8.11 -8.69
N ASN A 35 6.17 -8.65 -9.82
CA ASN A 35 5.55 -8.47 -11.13
C ASN A 35 4.28 -9.32 -11.34
N GLN A 36 3.93 -10.18 -10.39
CA GLN A 36 2.70 -10.98 -10.40
C GLN A 36 1.69 -10.50 -9.35
N ILE A 37 1.95 -9.36 -8.73
CA ILE A 37 1.04 -8.73 -7.78
C ILE A 37 0.12 -7.82 -8.58
N ASP A 38 -1.17 -8.12 -8.54
CA ASP A 38 -2.19 -7.31 -9.18
C ASP A 38 -2.80 -6.26 -8.23
N PHE A 39 -3.77 -5.50 -8.75
CA PHE A 39 -4.47 -4.48 -7.98
C PHE A 39 -5.18 -5.06 -6.75
N GLU A 40 -5.87 -6.20 -6.90
CA GLU A 40 -6.66 -6.79 -5.81
C GLU A 40 -5.75 -7.33 -4.70
N ASP A 41 -4.59 -7.90 -5.08
CA ASP A 41 -3.55 -8.28 -4.13
C ASP A 41 -3.06 -7.08 -3.29
N LEU A 42 -2.80 -5.95 -3.94
CA LEU A 42 -2.34 -4.73 -3.26
C LEU A 42 -3.43 -4.14 -2.36
N LYS A 43 -4.66 -4.08 -2.86
CA LYS A 43 -5.81 -3.58 -2.10
C LYS A 43 -6.00 -4.41 -0.83
N LYS A 44 -6.07 -5.74 -0.97
CA LYS A 44 -6.16 -6.66 0.18
C LYS A 44 -4.98 -6.52 1.14
N THR A 45 -3.76 -6.37 0.61
CA THR A 45 -2.57 -6.13 1.42
C THR A 45 -2.69 -4.86 2.26
N PHE A 46 -3.25 -3.79 1.70
CA PHE A 46 -3.41 -2.51 2.40
C PHE A 46 -4.51 -2.57 3.45
N GLU A 47 -5.68 -3.11 3.10
CA GLU A 47 -6.82 -3.27 3.99
C GLU A 47 -6.51 -4.18 5.19
N ASN A 48 -5.64 -5.19 5.01
CA ASN A 48 -5.30 -6.16 6.06
C ASN A 48 -3.95 -5.88 6.72
N SER A 49 -2.86 -6.15 6.00
CA SER A 49 -1.52 -6.24 6.59
C SER A 49 -0.89 -4.87 6.85
N LEU A 50 -1.05 -3.91 5.93
CA LEU A 50 -0.60 -2.53 6.19
C LEU A 50 -1.40 -1.90 7.33
N LYS A 51 -2.73 -2.04 7.34
CA LYS A 51 -3.59 -1.58 8.43
C LYS A 51 -3.13 -2.07 9.80
N ARG A 52 -2.92 -3.39 9.93
CA ARG A 52 -2.41 -3.98 11.19
C ARG A 52 -1.06 -3.39 11.62
N ARG A 53 -0.17 -3.10 10.67
CA ARG A 53 1.14 -2.48 10.96
C ARG A 53 1.00 -1.03 11.42
N LEU A 54 0.18 -0.23 10.73
CA LEU A 54 -0.05 1.16 11.10
C LEU A 54 -0.71 1.27 12.49
N ILE A 55 -1.69 0.40 12.79
CA ILE A 55 -2.30 0.31 14.13
C ILE A 55 -1.25 -0.05 15.20
N LYS A 56 -0.39 -1.03 14.94
CA LYS A 56 0.70 -1.42 15.86
C LYS A 56 1.76 -0.34 16.07
N LEU A 57 1.92 0.54 15.10
CA LEU A 57 2.81 1.70 15.17
C LEU A 57 2.12 2.94 15.76
N GLU A 58 0.88 2.79 16.22
CA GLU A 58 0.08 3.86 16.83
C GLU A 58 -0.09 5.08 15.90
N VAL A 59 -0.12 4.83 14.59
CA VAL A 59 -0.36 5.86 13.58
C VAL A 59 -1.80 6.35 13.72
N GLN A 60 -1.94 7.65 14.00
CA GLN A 60 -3.24 8.31 14.07
C GLN A 60 -3.93 8.34 12.71
N GLU A 61 -5.26 8.35 12.71
CA GLU A 61 -6.07 8.46 11.48
C GLU A 61 -5.77 7.37 10.43
N CYS A 62 -5.34 6.19 10.91
CA CYS A 62 -4.94 5.05 10.08
C CYS A 62 -5.96 4.70 8.99
N GLU A 63 -7.27 4.67 9.33
CA GLU A 63 -8.34 4.40 8.36
C GLU A 63 -8.33 5.43 7.21
N SER A 64 -8.34 6.72 7.54
CA SER A 64 -8.35 7.79 6.54
C SER A 64 -7.08 7.79 5.66
N ILE A 65 -5.95 7.40 6.22
CA ILE A 65 -4.69 7.26 5.47
C ILE A 65 -4.77 6.07 4.50
N LEU A 66 -5.34 4.95 4.94
CA LEU A 66 -5.52 3.77 4.09
C LEU A 66 -6.52 4.02 2.97
N ASP A 67 -7.66 4.63 3.28
CA ASP A 67 -8.68 5.00 2.29
C ASP A 67 -8.05 5.86 1.20
N TYR A 68 -7.31 6.90 1.60
CA TYR A 68 -6.58 7.76 0.65
C TYR A 68 -5.58 6.99 -0.21
N ILE A 69 -4.82 6.05 0.37
CA ILE A 69 -3.85 5.24 -0.39
C ILE A 69 -4.55 4.30 -1.38
N ILE A 70 -5.68 3.73 -1.00
CA ILE A 70 -6.47 2.83 -1.86
C ILE A 70 -7.12 3.61 -3.00
N ASP A 71 -7.61 4.83 -2.74
CA ASP A 71 -8.13 5.73 -3.76
C ASP A 71 -7.04 6.08 -4.79
N GLU A 72 -5.85 6.44 -4.32
CA GLU A 72 -4.69 6.70 -5.19
C GLU A 72 -4.27 5.47 -5.99
N LEU A 73 -4.31 4.27 -5.39
CA LEU A 73 -4.07 3.01 -6.10
C LEU A 73 -5.09 2.79 -7.21
N THR A 74 -6.38 3.03 -6.92
CA THR A 74 -7.49 2.87 -7.85
C THR A 74 -7.37 3.85 -9.02
N LEU A 75 -7.10 5.12 -8.73
CA LEU A 75 -6.91 6.16 -9.74
C LEU A 75 -5.75 5.82 -10.69
N ASN A 76 -4.61 5.39 -10.14
CA ASN A 76 -3.47 4.98 -10.95
C ASN A 76 -3.80 3.77 -11.85
N GLN A 77 -4.54 2.80 -11.35
CA GLN A 77 -4.99 1.65 -12.14
C GLN A 77 -5.95 2.08 -13.27
N SER A 78 -6.89 2.99 -12.99
CA SER A 78 -7.80 3.54 -14.00
C SER A 78 -7.05 4.28 -15.11
N LEU A 79 -6.07 5.12 -14.75
CA LEU A 79 -5.25 5.85 -15.72
C LEU A 79 -4.44 4.90 -16.63
N ILE A 80 -3.83 3.85 -16.08
CA ILE A 80 -3.11 2.83 -16.86
C ILE A 80 -4.06 2.14 -17.84
N THR A 81 -5.25 1.79 -17.37
CA THR A 81 -6.26 1.12 -18.21
C THR A 81 -6.68 2.02 -19.38
N ILE A 82 -6.90 3.32 -19.15
CA ILE A 82 -7.29 4.29 -20.19
C ILE A 82 -6.13 4.55 -21.18
N GLY A 83 -4.90 4.64 -20.72
CA GLY A 83 -3.73 4.88 -21.58
C GLY A 83 -3.26 3.65 -22.36
N GLY A 84 -3.77 2.46 -22.04
CA GLY A 84 -3.47 1.20 -22.72
C GLY A 84 -4.50 0.79 -23.78
N VAL A 85 -5.54 1.59 -24.02
CA VAL A 85 -6.55 1.38 -25.07
C VAL A 85 -6.25 2.22 -26.30
#